data_AF-A0A1H7J0C8-F1
#
_entry.id   AF-A0A1H7J0C8-F1
#
_cell.length_a   1.000
_cell.length_b   1.000
_cell.length_c   1.000
_cell.angle_alpha   90.00
_cell.angle_beta   90.00
_cell.angle_gamma   90.00
#
_symmetry.space_group_name_H-M   'P 1'
#
loop_
_entity.id
_entity.type
_entity.pdbx_description
1 polymer ?
#
loop_
_entity_poly.entity_id
_entity_poly.type
_entity_poly.pdbx_seq_one_letter_code
_entity_poly.pdbx_strand_id
1 'polypeptide(L)'
;MERKKILSLFCGALLGGLSLTASAGPIIIAGTDADDHGSANATTNFTGWLFMQKAFENLAPAVTNGDLTVTCIGCNSSSALSAFNSATTKSSLDGTWNFVALSTLSDITNFFNGSGTTNVNNTGIIYMPTVSSNVGGGITDAQLGIVNSNSTVLNNFVVGGGGLFTQEQANSSIGYGWLSALLPGLTVQGDNGGPGFNSSSLSITAAGNSAFPGLTNSDVTNATPWHAWFSGNFGGLNPLVNGPIFGPTGGTFPGAVVIGGGAGTVFQCGEPGQPPCDPGQVPEPGVLPLVAIGLFGLAYTVRRRYS
;
A
#
# COMPACT_ATOMS: atom_id res chain seq x y z
N MET A 1 26.16 53.19 7.19
CA MET A 1 26.28 51.88 6.50
C MET A 1 25.72 50.82 7.47
N GLU A 2 25.09 49.74 7.00
CA GLU A 2 24.77 48.52 7.80
C GLU A 2 23.47 48.39 8.62
N ARG A 3 22.29 48.75 8.08
CA ARG A 3 21.00 48.19 8.59
C ARG A 3 20.15 47.48 7.54
N LYS A 4 20.45 47.67 6.25
CA LYS A 4 19.66 47.10 5.13
C LYS A 4 20.03 45.66 4.77
N LYS A 5 21.11 45.08 5.30
CA LYS A 5 21.59 43.73 4.93
C LYS A 5 21.08 42.58 5.83
N ILE A 6 20.51 42.89 7.00
CA ILE A 6 20.07 41.86 7.96
C ILE A 6 18.67 41.30 7.61
N LEU A 7 17.82 42.09 6.94
CA LEU A 7 16.45 41.67 6.61
C LEU A 7 16.40 40.64 5.45
N SER A 8 17.35 40.71 4.51
CA SER A 8 17.42 39.80 3.36
C SER A 8 17.90 38.39 3.72
N LEU A 9 18.65 38.24 4.82
CA LEU A 9 19.15 36.94 5.27
C LEU A 9 18.07 36.10 5.99
N PHE A 10 17.09 36.73 6.64
CA PHE A 10 16.03 36.04 7.37
C PHE A 10 14.89 35.51 6.48
N CYS A 11 14.59 36.16 5.35
CA CYS A 11 13.58 35.65 4.40
C CYS A 11 14.07 34.45 3.57
N GLY A 12 15.38 34.34 3.29
CA GLY A 12 15.93 33.21 2.54
C GLY A 12 15.94 31.90 3.32
N ALA A 13 16.15 31.97 4.65
CA ALA A 13 16.22 30.78 5.51
C ALA A 13 14.84 30.18 5.84
N LEU A 14 13.76 30.98 5.79
CA LEU A 14 12.39 30.49 6.07
C LEU A 14 11.74 29.75 4.89
N LEU A 15 12.18 29.99 3.65
CA LEU A 15 11.62 29.37 2.45
C LEU A 15 12.27 28.01 2.10
N GLY A 16 13.45 27.70 2.65
CA GLY A 16 14.16 26.45 2.38
C GLY A 16 13.79 25.27 3.30
N GLY A 17 12.91 25.48 4.29
CA GLY A 17 12.61 24.50 5.34
C GLY A 17 11.19 23.93 5.37
N LEU A 18 10.31 24.34 4.45
CA LEU A 18 8.91 23.89 4.40
C LEU A 18 8.69 22.86 3.31
N SER A 19 9.47 21.78 3.32
CA SER A 19 9.10 20.56 2.62
C SER A 19 7.98 19.90 3.41
N LEU A 20 6.72 20.16 3.05
CA LEU A 20 5.64 19.31 3.55
C LEU A 20 5.88 17.90 3.01
N THR A 21 5.97 16.94 3.92
CA THR A 21 6.06 15.54 3.59
C THR A 21 4.75 15.15 2.90
N ALA A 22 4.80 14.86 1.60
CA ALA A 22 3.73 14.09 0.97
C ALA A 22 3.65 12.77 1.72
N SER A 23 2.56 12.54 2.45
CA SER A 23 2.26 11.22 3.00
C SER A 23 1.85 10.39 1.82
N ALA A 24 2.63 9.38 1.53
CA ALA A 24 2.23 8.42 0.53
C ALA A 24 1.02 7.64 1.06
N GLY A 25 0.32 6.98 0.14
CA GLY A 25 -0.91 6.25 0.41
C GLY A 25 -0.68 5.00 1.26
N PRO A 26 -1.78 4.42 1.76
CA PRO A 26 -1.73 3.29 2.67
C PRO A 26 -1.36 2.01 1.93
N ILE A 27 -0.51 1.17 2.52
CA ILE A 27 -0.04 -0.08 1.93
C ILE A 27 -0.29 -1.23 2.90
N ILE A 28 -0.79 -2.35 2.39
CA ILE A 28 -0.75 -3.67 3.03
C ILE A 28 -0.14 -4.67 2.04
N ILE A 29 0.90 -5.37 2.48
CA ILE A 29 1.54 -6.47 1.75
C ILE A 29 1.42 -7.70 2.64
N ALA A 30 0.73 -8.72 2.14
CA ALA A 30 0.52 -9.97 2.84
C ALA A 30 1.17 -11.12 2.06
N GLY A 31 1.82 -12.02 2.79
CA GLY A 31 2.30 -13.30 2.26
C GLY A 31 1.32 -14.46 2.45
N THR A 32 0.10 -14.15 2.88
CA THR A 32 -1.03 -15.09 3.00
C THR A 32 -1.71 -15.28 1.65
N ASP A 33 -2.35 -16.42 1.47
CA ASP A 33 -3.30 -16.70 0.39
C ASP A 33 -4.75 -16.60 0.89
N ALA A 34 -5.04 -15.52 1.63
CA ALA A 34 -6.30 -15.34 2.34
C ALA A 34 -7.53 -15.35 1.41
N ASP A 35 -7.31 -15.09 0.12
CA ASP A 35 -8.31 -15.19 -0.94
C ASP A 35 -8.73 -16.63 -1.29
N ASP A 36 -7.94 -17.66 -0.98
CA ASP A 36 -8.34 -19.07 -1.07
C ASP A 36 -8.77 -19.65 0.29
N HIS A 37 -8.35 -19.04 1.40
CA HIS A 37 -8.53 -19.56 2.76
C HIS A 37 -9.57 -18.76 3.58
N GLY A 38 -10.61 -18.30 2.90
CA GLY A 38 -11.74 -17.61 3.50
C GLY A 38 -13.08 -18.17 3.08
N SER A 39 -14.12 -17.69 3.74
CA SER A 39 -15.49 -17.99 3.35
C SER A 39 -16.42 -16.86 3.74
N ALA A 40 -17.65 -16.92 3.26
CA ALA A 40 -18.70 -16.01 3.66
C ALA A 40 -20.03 -16.74 3.83
N ASN A 41 -20.88 -16.17 4.67
CA ASN A 41 -22.31 -16.38 4.60
C ASN A 41 -22.98 -15.13 3.96
N ALA A 42 -24.30 -15.05 4.04
CA ALA A 42 -25.04 -13.92 3.45
C ALA A 42 -24.58 -12.54 3.97
N THR A 43 -24.12 -12.42 5.21
CA THR A 43 -23.84 -11.12 5.87
C THR A 43 -22.41 -10.96 6.37
N THR A 44 -21.65 -12.03 6.50
CA THR A 44 -20.39 -12.04 7.25
C THR A 44 -19.31 -12.78 6.47
N ASN A 45 -18.11 -12.19 6.43
CA ASN A 45 -16.89 -12.87 6.02
C ASN A 45 -16.24 -13.57 7.22
N PHE A 46 -15.54 -14.66 6.95
CA PHE A 46 -14.78 -15.42 7.93
C PHE A 46 -13.32 -15.55 7.48
N THR A 47 -12.42 -15.69 8.47
CA THR A 47 -11.00 -16.03 8.28
C THR A 47 -10.31 -15.14 7.25
N GLY A 48 -9.76 -15.70 6.15
CA GLY A 48 -9.03 -14.93 5.14
C GLY A 48 -9.86 -13.83 4.47
N TRP A 49 -11.14 -14.08 4.19
CA TRP A 49 -12.00 -13.06 3.59
C TRP A 49 -12.37 -11.96 4.59
N LEU A 50 -12.42 -12.28 5.90
CA LEU A 50 -12.59 -11.27 6.94
C LEU A 50 -11.34 -10.40 7.06
N PHE A 51 -10.14 -11.01 7.00
CA PHE A 51 -8.88 -10.27 6.92
C PHE A 51 -8.86 -9.31 5.72
N MET A 52 -9.21 -9.79 4.52
CA MET A 52 -9.30 -8.93 3.32
C MET A 52 -10.29 -7.78 3.51
N GLN A 53 -11.46 -8.05 4.09
CA GLN A 53 -12.43 -6.99 4.41
C GLN A 53 -11.80 -5.94 5.34
N LYS A 54 -11.13 -6.36 6.42
CA LYS A 54 -10.46 -5.46 7.35
C LYS A 54 -9.29 -4.69 6.72
N ALA A 55 -8.59 -5.30 5.76
CA ALA A 55 -7.58 -4.61 4.98
C ALA A 55 -8.19 -3.45 4.17
N PHE A 56 -9.28 -3.68 3.45
CA PHE A 56 -9.95 -2.60 2.69
C PHE A 56 -10.50 -1.49 3.61
N GLU A 57 -11.12 -1.87 4.73
CA GLU A 57 -11.61 -0.91 5.74
C GLU A 57 -10.48 -0.09 6.38
N ASN A 58 -9.28 -0.66 6.50
CA ASN A 58 -8.11 0.03 7.00
C ASN A 58 -7.51 1.02 5.99
N LEU A 59 -7.41 0.61 4.72
CA LEU A 59 -6.82 1.43 3.66
C LEU A 59 -7.70 2.61 3.28
N ALA A 60 -9.00 2.39 3.08
CA ALA A 60 -9.93 3.39 2.54
C ALA A 60 -9.87 4.78 3.20
N PRO A 61 -9.93 4.93 4.54
CA PRO A 61 -9.90 6.25 5.17
C PRO A 61 -8.56 6.98 5.04
N ALA A 62 -7.49 6.28 4.66
CA ALA A 62 -6.15 6.84 4.46
C ALA A 62 -5.81 7.12 2.99
N VAL A 63 -6.71 6.79 2.05
CA VAL A 63 -6.56 7.16 0.63
C VAL A 63 -6.82 8.65 0.47
N THR A 64 -5.87 9.37 -0.14
CA THR A 64 -5.93 10.84 -0.29
C THR A 64 -5.94 11.31 -1.73
N ASN A 65 -5.92 10.40 -2.72
CA ASN A 65 -5.98 10.77 -4.14
C ASN A 65 -7.38 11.19 -4.60
N GLY A 66 -8.42 11.02 -3.76
CA GLY A 66 -9.79 11.46 -4.02
C GLY A 66 -10.65 10.46 -4.80
N ASP A 67 -10.10 9.33 -5.21
CA ASP A 67 -10.82 8.30 -5.97
C ASP A 67 -11.47 7.26 -5.06
N LEU A 68 -12.69 6.85 -5.41
CA LEU A 68 -13.49 5.88 -4.67
C LEU A 68 -13.72 4.60 -5.50
N THR A 69 -12.65 4.06 -6.06
CA THR A 69 -12.68 2.79 -6.81
C THR A 69 -11.62 1.84 -6.25
N VAL A 70 -12.01 0.61 -5.90
CA VAL A 70 -11.08 -0.48 -5.66
C VAL A 70 -10.95 -1.29 -6.93
N THR A 71 -9.74 -1.35 -7.49
CA THR A 71 -9.46 -2.10 -8.71
C THR A 71 -8.64 -3.34 -8.36
N CYS A 72 -9.21 -4.52 -8.58
CA CYS A 72 -8.44 -5.77 -8.54
C CYS A 72 -7.74 -6.02 -9.87
N ILE A 73 -6.41 -6.12 -9.83
CA ILE A 73 -5.57 -6.52 -10.96
C ILE A 73 -5.34 -8.03 -10.89
N GLY A 74 -5.92 -8.80 -11.81
CA GLY A 74 -5.70 -10.25 -11.90
C GLY A 74 -6.67 -11.12 -11.09
N CYS A 75 -7.80 -10.58 -10.61
CA CYS A 75 -8.91 -11.41 -10.12
C CYS A 75 -9.63 -12.07 -11.29
N ASN A 76 -9.07 -13.17 -11.81
CA ASN A 76 -9.49 -13.79 -13.06
C ASN A 76 -10.79 -14.60 -12.94
N SER A 77 -11.00 -15.31 -11.82
CA SER A 77 -12.23 -16.08 -11.55
C SER A 77 -12.23 -16.69 -10.14
N SER A 78 -13.20 -17.59 -9.86
CA SER A 78 -13.18 -18.55 -8.74
C SER A 78 -12.91 -17.91 -7.36
N SER A 79 -12.03 -18.48 -6.55
CA SER A 79 -11.71 -18.05 -5.19
C SER A 79 -11.26 -16.60 -5.15
N ALA A 80 -10.29 -16.20 -5.98
CA ALA A 80 -9.74 -14.84 -5.95
C ALA A 80 -10.81 -13.77 -6.24
N LEU A 81 -11.64 -13.97 -7.27
CA LEU A 81 -12.72 -13.04 -7.60
C LEU A 81 -13.85 -13.07 -6.54
N SER A 82 -14.18 -14.25 -6.01
CA SER A 82 -15.21 -14.39 -4.98
C SER A 82 -14.80 -13.72 -3.68
N ALA A 83 -13.53 -13.89 -3.28
CA ALA A 83 -12.94 -13.26 -2.11
C ALA A 83 -12.92 -11.74 -2.25
N PHE A 84 -12.46 -11.22 -3.40
CA PHE A 84 -12.47 -9.79 -3.68
C PHE A 84 -13.87 -9.19 -3.58
N ASN A 85 -14.84 -9.81 -4.26
CA ASN A 85 -16.23 -9.34 -4.23
C ASN A 85 -16.82 -9.42 -2.82
N SER A 86 -16.58 -10.51 -2.08
CA SER A 86 -17.13 -10.68 -0.74
C SER A 86 -16.49 -9.73 0.28
N ALA A 87 -15.17 -9.53 0.20
CA ALA A 87 -14.45 -8.63 1.08
C ALA A 87 -14.88 -7.17 0.87
N THR A 88 -15.06 -6.74 -0.38
CA THR A 88 -15.48 -5.37 -0.71
C THR A 88 -16.96 -5.12 -0.42
N THR A 89 -17.87 -5.97 -0.89
CA THR A 89 -19.33 -5.79 -0.72
C THR A 89 -19.85 -6.03 0.70
N LYS A 90 -19.05 -6.64 1.59
CA LYS A 90 -19.39 -6.75 3.03
C LYS A 90 -18.60 -5.78 3.91
N SER A 91 -17.73 -4.97 3.31
CA SER A 91 -17.02 -3.93 4.04
C SER A 91 -17.86 -2.67 4.23
N SER A 92 -17.37 -1.77 5.06
CA SER A 92 -17.92 -0.40 5.15
C SER A 92 -17.84 0.42 3.86
N LEU A 93 -17.13 -0.06 2.83
CA LEU A 93 -17.04 0.61 1.52
C LEU A 93 -18.25 0.31 0.63
N ASP A 94 -19.05 -0.70 0.94
CA ASP A 94 -20.20 -1.07 0.10
C ASP A 94 -21.19 0.09 -0.07
N GLY A 95 -21.65 0.29 -1.30
CA GLY A 95 -22.52 1.42 -1.67
C GLY A 95 -21.87 2.81 -1.71
N THR A 96 -20.59 2.95 -1.30
CA THR A 96 -19.86 4.23 -1.35
C THR A 96 -18.65 4.20 -2.29
N TRP A 97 -18.09 3.01 -2.52
CA TRP A 97 -17.00 2.77 -3.47
C TRP A 97 -17.48 1.92 -4.65
N ASN A 98 -16.78 2.05 -5.77
CA ASN A 98 -16.91 1.14 -6.91
C ASN A 98 -15.89 0.00 -6.80
N PHE A 99 -16.24 -1.19 -7.28
CA PHE A 99 -15.37 -2.36 -7.27
C PHE A 99 -15.24 -2.92 -8.68
N VAL A 100 -14.01 -3.02 -9.18
CA VAL A 100 -13.73 -3.45 -10.56
C VAL A 100 -12.64 -4.51 -10.55
N ALA A 101 -12.85 -5.61 -11.28
CA ALA A 101 -11.82 -6.63 -11.51
C ALA A 101 -11.36 -6.59 -12.97
N LEU A 102 -10.04 -6.50 -13.17
CA LEU A 102 -9.40 -6.54 -14.48
C LEU A 102 -8.70 -7.90 -14.64
N SER A 103 -9.16 -8.70 -15.61
CA SER A 103 -8.70 -10.09 -15.81
C SER A 103 -7.98 -10.32 -17.13
N THR A 104 -8.00 -9.37 -18.07
CA THR A 104 -7.31 -9.52 -19.35
C THR A 104 -6.00 -8.74 -19.38
N LEU A 105 -5.02 -9.22 -20.15
CA LEU A 105 -3.75 -8.51 -20.35
C LEU A 105 -3.97 -7.11 -20.96
N SER A 106 -4.96 -6.98 -21.84
CA SER A 106 -5.33 -5.71 -22.48
C SER A 106 -5.87 -4.71 -21.46
N ASP A 107 -6.80 -5.13 -20.61
CA ASP A 107 -7.40 -4.23 -19.60
C ASP A 107 -6.36 -3.77 -18.58
N ILE A 108 -5.48 -4.67 -18.13
CA ILE A 108 -4.41 -4.34 -17.18
C ILE A 108 -3.36 -3.42 -17.83
N THR A 109 -3.04 -3.62 -19.12
CA THR A 109 -2.17 -2.71 -19.86
C THR A 109 -2.82 -1.32 -19.99
N ASN A 110 -4.09 -1.26 -20.37
CA ASN A 110 -4.84 -0.01 -20.48
C ASN A 110 -5.03 0.70 -19.13
N PHE A 111 -5.10 -0.06 -18.05
CA PHE A 111 -5.14 0.47 -16.68
C PHE A 111 -3.89 1.29 -16.37
N PHE A 112 -2.69 0.71 -16.58
CA PHE A 112 -1.43 1.41 -16.31
C PHE A 112 -1.14 2.51 -17.35
N ASN A 113 -1.64 2.39 -18.58
CA ASN A 113 -1.53 3.44 -19.60
C ASN A 113 -2.49 4.63 -19.35
N GLY A 114 -3.41 4.54 -18.38
CA GLY A 114 -4.40 5.59 -18.15
C GLY A 114 -5.50 5.68 -19.20
N SER A 115 -5.68 4.65 -20.04
CA SER A 115 -6.58 4.67 -21.21
C SER A 115 -7.84 3.83 -21.05
N GLY A 116 -7.89 2.91 -20.09
CA GLY A 116 -9.07 2.09 -19.79
C GLY A 116 -10.18 2.88 -19.08
N THR A 117 -11.42 2.38 -19.12
CA THR A 117 -12.54 2.97 -18.35
C THR A 117 -12.22 3.04 -16.86
N THR A 118 -11.68 1.95 -16.31
CA THR A 118 -11.02 1.92 -15.01
C THR A 118 -9.52 1.89 -15.26
N ASN A 119 -8.81 2.86 -14.70
CA ASN A 119 -7.38 3.04 -14.89
C ASN A 119 -6.72 3.63 -13.65
N VAL A 120 -5.40 3.79 -13.68
CA VAL A 120 -4.63 4.26 -12.52
C VAL A 120 -5.02 5.66 -12.03
N ASN A 121 -5.58 6.52 -12.90
CA ASN A 121 -5.95 7.91 -12.58
C ASN A 121 -7.38 8.05 -12.01
N ASN A 122 -8.14 6.97 -11.90
CA ASN A 122 -9.49 6.97 -11.31
C ASN A 122 -9.70 5.81 -10.32
N THR A 123 -8.59 5.34 -9.74
CA THR A 123 -8.54 4.24 -8.78
C THR A 123 -8.10 4.78 -7.43
N GLY A 124 -8.83 4.43 -6.37
CA GLY A 124 -8.45 4.77 -5.00
C GLY A 124 -7.55 3.70 -4.37
N ILE A 125 -7.86 2.42 -4.62
CA ILE A 125 -7.09 1.29 -4.10
C ILE A 125 -6.79 0.29 -5.21
N ILE A 126 -5.53 -0.09 -5.38
CA ILE A 126 -5.12 -1.25 -6.19
C ILE A 126 -5.07 -2.47 -5.28
N TYR A 127 -5.80 -3.52 -5.66
CA TYR A 127 -5.69 -4.86 -5.06
C TYR A 127 -5.01 -5.82 -6.04
N MET A 128 -4.06 -6.61 -5.56
CA MET A 128 -3.49 -7.74 -6.30
C MET A 128 -3.71 -9.03 -5.50
N PRO A 129 -4.40 -10.04 -6.07
CA PRO A 129 -4.64 -11.29 -5.40
C PRO A 129 -3.38 -12.15 -5.37
N THR A 130 -3.51 -13.30 -4.73
CA THR A 130 -2.49 -14.35 -4.75
C THR A 130 -2.25 -14.83 -6.19
N VAL A 131 -1.07 -15.37 -6.48
CA VAL A 131 -0.75 -15.90 -7.83
C VAL A 131 -1.63 -17.08 -8.22
N SER A 132 -1.96 -17.18 -9.51
CA SER A 132 -2.88 -18.19 -10.05
C SER A 132 -2.40 -19.63 -9.90
N SER A 133 -1.11 -19.83 -9.62
CA SER A 133 -0.53 -21.15 -9.32
C SER A 133 -0.86 -21.63 -7.90
N ASN A 134 -1.29 -20.73 -7.01
CA ASN A 134 -1.58 -21.02 -5.62
C ASN A 134 -3.08 -20.88 -5.29
N VAL A 135 -3.79 -19.93 -5.90
CA VAL A 135 -5.25 -19.74 -5.73
C VAL A 135 -6.03 -19.94 -7.03
N GLY A 136 -7.25 -20.45 -6.91
CA GLY A 136 -8.22 -20.47 -8.00
C GLY A 136 -8.50 -19.07 -8.55
N GLY A 137 -8.07 -18.80 -9.78
CA GLY A 137 -8.36 -17.56 -10.50
C GLY A 137 -7.55 -16.34 -10.05
N GLY A 138 -6.39 -16.54 -9.40
CA GLY A 138 -5.45 -15.49 -9.02
C GLY A 138 -4.71 -14.82 -10.17
N ILE A 139 -3.75 -13.95 -9.86
CA ILE A 139 -2.97 -13.20 -10.85
C ILE A 139 -1.95 -14.10 -11.55
N THR A 140 -1.89 -14.05 -12.88
CA THR A 140 -0.95 -14.84 -13.67
C THR A 140 0.42 -14.17 -13.81
N ASP A 141 1.47 -14.94 -14.12
CA ASP A 141 2.79 -14.39 -14.43
C ASP A 141 2.77 -13.37 -15.58
N ALA A 142 1.95 -13.58 -16.61
CA ALA A 142 1.84 -12.63 -17.71
C ALA A 142 1.27 -11.27 -17.24
N GLN A 143 0.31 -11.29 -16.31
CA GLN A 143 -0.26 -10.09 -15.71
C GLN A 143 0.73 -9.42 -14.75
N LEU A 144 1.44 -10.20 -13.93
CA LEU A 144 2.53 -9.70 -13.09
C LEU A 144 3.65 -9.06 -13.91
N GLY A 145 3.96 -9.59 -15.09
CA GLY A 145 4.91 -8.99 -16.02
C GLY A 145 4.53 -7.55 -16.40
N ILE A 146 3.23 -7.27 -16.58
CA ILE A 146 2.73 -5.92 -16.84
C ILE A 146 2.90 -5.04 -15.59
N VAL A 147 2.53 -5.54 -14.40
CA VAL A 147 2.68 -4.81 -13.13
C VAL A 147 4.16 -4.44 -12.90
N ASN A 148 5.07 -5.41 -13.04
CA ASN A 148 6.51 -5.21 -12.85
C ASN A 148 7.08 -4.17 -13.83
N SER A 149 6.63 -4.19 -15.08
CA SER A 149 7.03 -3.21 -16.10
C SER A 149 6.52 -1.79 -15.81
N ASN A 150 5.48 -1.66 -14.98
CA ASN A 150 4.87 -0.40 -14.57
C ASN A 150 5.15 -0.04 -13.10
N SER A 151 6.25 -0.55 -12.53
CA SER A 151 6.65 -0.30 -11.14
C SER A 151 6.77 1.19 -10.80
N THR A 152 7.28 2.03 -11.71
CA THR A 152 7.30 3.49 -11.54
C THR A 152 5.91 4.10 -11.45
N VAL A 153 4.96 3.63 -12.28
CA VAL A 153 3.58 4.10 -12.26
C VAL A 153 2.92 3.70 -10.95
N LEU A 154 3.13 2.46 -10.49
CA LEU A 154 2.65 1.99 -9.20
C LEU A 154 3.24 2.79 -8.02
N ASN A 155 4.53 3.12 -8.10
CA ASN A 155 5.18 3.98 -7.10
C ASN A 155 4.52 5.36 -7.05
N ASN A 156 4.34 5.99 -8.21
CA ASN A 156 3.72 7.32 -8.30
C ASN A 156 2.27 7.30 -7.82
N PHE A 157 1.52 6.23 -8.13
CA PHE A 157 0.17 6.01 -7.62
C PHE A 157 0.12 6.01 -6.09
N VAL A 158 1.01 5.24 -5.44
CA VAL A 158 1.07 5.18 -3.98
C VAL A 158 1.57 6.51 -3.40
N VAL A 159 2.64 7.10 -3.94
CA VAL A 159 3.14 8.42 -3.49
C VAL A 159 2.09 9.53 -3.65
N GLY A 160 1.23 9.44 -4.67
CA GLY A 160 0.10 10.33 -4.90
C GLY A 160 -1.09 10.12 -3.95
N GLY A 161 -1.00 9.20 -2.99
CA GLY A 161 -2.03 8.95 -1.98
C GLY A 161 -2.97 7.78 -2.31
N GLY A 162 -2.69 7.01 -3.36
CA GLY A 162 -3.42 5.79 -3.69
C GLY A 162 -3.09 4.64 -2.74
N GLY A 163 -4.08 3.82 -2.40
CA GLY A 163 -3.92 2.66 -1.52
C GLY A 163 -3.47 1.41 -2.26
N LEU A 164 -2.62 0.59 -1.63
CA LEU A 164 -2.14 -0.67 -2.20
C LEU A 164 -2.42 -1.83 -1.24
N PHE A 165 -3.11 -2.86 -1.74
CA PHE A 165 -3.22 -4.14 -1.05
C PHE A 165 -2.74 -5.25 -1.98
N THR A 166 -1.79 -6.06 -1.54
CA THR A 166 -1.36 -7.23 -2.29
C THR A 166 -1.25 -8.45 -1.39
N GLN A 167 -1.54 -9.61 -1.97
CA GLN A 167 -1.36 -10.90 -1.35
C GLN A 167 -0.21 -11.68 -2.02
N GLU A 168 -0.07 -12.94 -1.65
CA GLU A 168 1.07 -13.82 -1.93
C GLU A 168 1.44 -13.87 -3.43
N GLN A 169 2.61 -13.31 -3.77
CA GLN A 169 3.19 -13.39 -5.12
C GLN A 169 4.51 -14.18 -5.17
N ALA A 170 5.04 -14.62 -4.03
CA ALA A 170 6.36 -15.20 -3.94
C ALA A 170 6.47 -16.59 -4.60
N ASN A 171 5.36 -17.28 -4.81
CA ASN A 171 5.28 -18.52 -5.57
C ASN A 171 5.34 -18.30 -7.10
N SER A 172 5.48 -17.05 -7.56
CA SER A 172 5.85 -16.69 -8.94
C SER A 172 7.35 -16.40 -9.05
N SER A 173 7.97 -16.83 -10.15
CA SER A 173 9.38 -16.54 -10.44
C SER A 173 9.69 -15.06 -10.66
N ILE A 174 8.66 -14.23 -10.90
CA ILE A 174 8.76 -12.78 -11.09
C ILE A 174 7.95 -12.00 -10.04
N GLY A 175 7.48 -12.68 -9.00
CA GLY A 175 6.67 -12.10 -7.92
C GLY A 175 7.34 -10.89 -7.27
N TYR A 176 6.54 -9.88 -6.91
CA TYR A 176 7.02 -8.65 -6.26
C TYR A 176 8.14 -7.90 -7.01
N GLY A 177 8.34 -8.11 -8.31
CA GLY A 177 9.36 -7.40 -9.09
C GLY A 177 9.21 -5.86 -9.07
N TRP A 178 7.99 -5.37 -8.83
CA TRP A 178 7.67 -3.95 -8.65
C TRP A 178 8.08 -3.39 -7.28
N LEU A 179 8.31 -4.24 -6.29
CA LEU A 179 8.41 -3.85 -4.88
C LEU A 179 9.65 -3.02 -4.57
N SER A 180 10.76 -3.27 -5.28
CA SER A 180 12.01 -2.51 -5.11
C SER A 180 11.88 -1.03 -5.45
N ALA A 181 10.94 -0.68 -6.34
CA ALA A 181 10.65 0.73 -6.66
C ALA A 181 9.94 1.45 -5.50
N LEU A 182 9.08 0.75 -4.76
CA LEU A 182 8.30 1.31 -3.65
C LEU A 182 9.06 1.25 -2.32
N LEU A 183 9.66 0.10 -2.01
CA LEU A 183 10.28 -0.21 -0.72
C LEU A 183 11.72 -0.71 -0.92
N PRO A 184 12.66 0.18 -1.25
CA PRO A 184 14.06 -0.20 -1.44
C PRO A 184 14.62 -0.79 -0.13
N GLY A 185 15.13 -2.02 -0.22
CA GLY A 185 15.70 -2.76 0.92
C GLY A 185 14.72 -3.70 1.63
N LEU A 186 13.45 -3.72 1.22
CA LEU A 186 12.53 -4.80 1.60
C LEU A 186 12.98 -6.10 0.92
N THR A 187 13.02 -7.18 1.68
CA THR A 187 13.36 -8.52 1.18
C THR A 187 12.16 -9.44 1.33
N VAL A 188 11.78 -10.10 0.23
CA VAL A 188 10.78 -11.18 0.22
C VAL A 188 11.55 -12.50 0.39
N GLN A 189 11.18 -13.28 1.40
CA GLN A 189 11.93 -14.47 1.78
C GLN A 189 11.34 -15.77 1.19
N GLY A 190 10.20 -15.69 0.52
CA GLY A 190 9.51 -16.81 -0.12
C GLY A 190 8.96 -17.85 0.88
N ASP A 191 8.57 -19.01 0.34
CA ASP A 191 7.96 -20.11 1.07
C ASP A 191 9.03 -20.84 1.88
N ASN A 192 9.40 -20.30 3.04
CA ASN A 192 10.57 -20.74 3.80
C ASN A 192 10.24 -21.11 5.24
N GLY A 193 9.25 -21.97 5.37
CA GLY A 193 9.13 -22.80 6.54
C GLY A 193 10.10 -23.98 6.61
N GLY A 194 10.59 -24.46 5.46
CA GLY A 194 11.23 -25.77 5.36
C GLY A 194 10.29 -26.94 5.74
N PRO A 195 10.79 -28.18 5.72
CA PRO A 195 10.01 -29.34 6.18
C PRO A 195 9.67 -29.20 7.68
N GLY A 196 8.38 -29.27 8.04
CA GLY A 196 7.89 -29.15 9.42
C GLY A 196 7.29 -27.80 9.79
N PHE A 197 7.04 -26.95 8.80
CA PHE A 197 6.43 -25.64 8.96
C PHE A 197 5.02 -25.65 9.55
N ASN A 198 4.83 -24.92 10.65
CA ASN A 198 3.50 -24.61 11.17
C ASN A 198 3.02 -23.28 10.58
N SER A 199 2.41 -23.35 9.40
CA SER A 199 1.72 -22.21 8.80
C SER A 199 0.49 -21.79 9.62
N SER A 200 -0.03 -22.67 10.47
CA SER A 200 -1.26 -22.50 11.25
C SER A 200 -1.05 -21.79 12.58
N SER A 201 -0.14 -20.81 12.66
CA SER A 201 0.08 -20.05 13.89
C SER A 201 0.48 -18.62 13.59
N LEU A 202 -0.48 -17.82 13.16
CA LEU A 202 -0.28 -16.38 12.96
C LEU A 202 -0.73 -15.60 14.20
N SER A 203 0.01 -14.54 14.50
CA SER A 203 -0.24 -13.65 15.63
C SER A 203 -0.31 -12.21 15.17
N ILE A 204 -1.40 -11.53 15.49
CA ILE A 204 -1.60 -10.11 15.22
C ILE A 204 -0.73 -9.31 16.19
N THR A 205 0.04 -8.37 15.67
CA THR A 205 0.89 -7.49 16.48
C THR A 205 0.05 -6.37 17.13
N ALA A 206 0.66 -5.51 17.95
CA ALA A 206 -0.02 -4.31 18.44
C ALA A 206 -0.43 -3.35 17.30
N ALA A 207 0.44 -3.20 16.29
CA ALA A 207 0.15 -2.43 15.09
C ALA A 207 -0.97 -3.09 14.27
N GLY A 208 -0.95 -4.41 14.13
CA GLY A 208 -2.02 -5.17 13.47
C GLY A 208 -3.38 -5.03 14.16
N ASN A 209 -3.43 -5.05 15.50
CA ASN A 209 -4.69 -4.85 16.23
C ASN A 209 -5.26 -3.44 16.03
N SER A 210 -4.38 -2.45 15.85
CA SER A 210 -4.76 -1.08 15.54
C SER A 210 -5.26 -0.96 14.09
N ALA A 211 -4.62 -1.68 13.16
CA ALA A 211 -4.97 -1.68 11.75
C ALA A 211 -6.26 -2.46 11.46
N PHE A 212 -6.49 -3.58 12.17
CA PHE A 212 -7.61 -4.49 11.95
C PHE A 212 -8.47 -4.68 13.21
N PRO A 213 -9.19 -3.63 13.68
CA PRO A 213 -10.03 -3.75 14.87
C PRO A 213 -11.05 -4.91 14.74
N GLY A 214 -11.05 -5.79 15.73
CA GLY A 214 -11.96 -6.95 15.80
C GLY A 214 -11.46 -8.21 15.09
N LEU A 215 -10.32 -8.16 14.39
CA LEU A 215 -9.65 -9.35 13.86
C LEU A 215 -8.94 -10.10 15.00
N THR A 216 -9.00 -11.43 15.00
CA THR A 216 -8.35 -12.28 16.01
C THR A 216 -7.19 -13.09 15.42
N ASN A 217 -6.31 -13.61 16.29
CA ASN A 217 -5.26 -14.53 15.85
C ASN A 217 -5.82 -15.74 15.09
N SER A 218 -7.01 -16.24 15.46
CA SER A 218 -7.65 -17.34 14.74
C SER A 218 -8.08 -16.95 13.32
N ASP A 219 -8.53 -15.71 13.11
CA ASP A 219 -8.94 -15.26 11.77
C ASP A 219 -7.76 -15.26 10.80
N VAL A 220 -6.61 -14.72 11.24
CA VAL A 220 -5.38 -14.72 10.42
C VAL A 220 -4.74 -16.09 10.35
N THR A 221 -4.76 -16.89 11.41
CA THR A 221 -4.23 -18.25 11.41
C THR A 221 -4.99 -19.16 10.43
N ASN A 222 -6.29 -18.94 10.27
CA ASN A 222 -7.10 -19.71 9.32
C ASN A 222 -7.07 -19.12 7.90
N ALA A 223 -6.37 -18.00 7.68
CA ALA A 223 -6.08 -17.44 6.37
C ALA A 223 -4.76 -18.00 5.80
N THR A 224 -4.48 -19.28 6.10
CA THR A 224 -3.19 -19.94 5.82
C THR A 224 -3.41 -21.21 5.00
N PRO A 225 -2.39 -21.71 4.26
CA PRO A 225 -0.95 -21.45 4.38
C PRO A 225 -0.49 -20.02 4.04
N TRP A 226 0.72 -19.66 4.49
CA TRP A 226 1.34 -18.42 4.03
C TRP A 226 2.66 -18.78 3.36
N HIS A 227 2.94 -18.17 2.22
CA HIS A 227 4.06 -18.53 1.35
C HIS A 227 5.08 -17.39 1.19
N ALA A 228 4.87 -16.28 1.89
CA ALA A 228 5.87 -15.24 1.99
C ALA A 228 5.94 -14.65 3.39
N TRP A 229 7.15 -14.23 3.74
CA TRP A 229 7.40 -13.33 4.84
C TRP A 229 8.44 -12.29 4.42
N PHE A 230 8.47 -11.20 5.17
CA PHE A 230 9.19 -10.00 4.82
C PHE A 230 10.25 -9.68 5.86
N SER A 231 11.41 -9.21 5.39
CA SER A 231 12.51 -8.74 6.23
C SER A 231 13.24 -7.57 5.58
N GLY A 232 14.31 -7.10 6.22
CA GLY A 232 15.09 -5.96 5.74
C GLY A 232 14.46 -4.63 6.14
N ASN A 233 14.52 -3.64 5.25
CA ASN A 233 13.99 -2.30 5.50
C ASN A 233 12.53 -2.21 5.06
N PHE A 234 11.63 -1.99 6.01
CA PHE A 234 10.19 -1.86 5.73
C PHE A 234 9.77 -0.47 5.23
N GLY A 235 10.71 0.48 5.06
CA GLY A 235 10.39 1.81 4.54
C GLY A 235 9.38 2.59 5.41
N GLY A 236 9.28 2.25 6.70
CA GLY A 236 8.29 2.82 7.60
C GLY A 236 6.95 2.06 7.69
N LEU A 237 6.81 0.92 7.02
CA LEU A 237 5.76 -0.06 7.32
C LEU A 237 6.07 -0.84 8.60
N ASN A 238 5.03 -1.35 9.24
CA ASN A 238 5.14 -2.16 10.45
C ASN A 238 4.68 -3.60 10.19
N PRO A 239 5.27 -4.60 10.87
CA PRO A 239 4.65 -5.92 10.98
C PRO A 239 3.27 -5.82 11.61
N LEU A 240 2.25 -6.24 10.88
CA LEU A 240 0.86 -6.32 11.34
C LEU A 240 0.51 -7.73 11.81
N VAL A 241 1.08 -8.75 11.16
CA VAL A 241 0.92 -10.15 11.52
C VAL A 241 2.26 -10.85 11.44
N ASN A 242 2.60 -11.62 12.48
CA ASN A 242 3.80 -12.44 12.53
C ASN A 242 3.45 -13.93 12.45
N GLY A 243 4.29 -14.70 11.76
CA GLY A 243 4.25 -16.16 11.74
C GLY A 243 5.57 -16.76 12.23
N PRO A 244 5.57 -18.03 12.69
CA PRO A 244 6.78 -18.73 13.10
C PRO A 244 7.62 -19.08 11.87
N ILE A 245 8.87 -18.66 11.86
CA ILE A 245 9.83 -18.98 10.79
C ILE A 245 11.00 -19.78 11.35
N PHE A 246 11.47 -20.77 10.60
CA PHE A 246 12.58 -21.61 11.00
C PHE A 246 13.90 -20.95 10.62
N GLY A 247 14.76 -20.75 11.61
CA GLY A 247 16.12 -20.32 11.40
C GLY A 247 16.97 -21.44 10.82
N PRO A 248 18.13 -21.09 10.23
CA PRO A 248 19.08 -22.06 9.66
C PRO A 248 19.62 -23.06 10.70
N THR A 249 19.45 -22.77 12.00
CA THR A 249 19.84 -23.62 13.13
C THR A 249 18.67 -24.40 13.75
N GLY A 250 17.48 -24.36 13.15
CA GLY A 250 16.29 -25.11 13.60
C GLY A 250 15.46 -24.45 14.70
N GLY A 251 15.83 -23.26 15.17
CA GLY A 251 15.00 -22.47 16.10
C GLY A 251 13.88 -21.72 15.39
N THR A 252 12.75 -21.48 16.05
CA THR A 252 11.66 -20.64 15.51
C THR A 252 11.77 -19.20 15.98
N PHE A 253 11.60 -18.23 15.09
CA PHE A 253 11.49 -16.80 15.42
C PHE A 253 10.30 -16.17 14.69
N PRO A 254 9.81 -14.98 15.08
CA PRO A 254 8.69 -14.33 14.39
C PRO A 254 9.17 -13.66 13.10
N GLY A 255 8.60 -14.03 11.96
CA GLY A 255 8.74 -13.31 10.68
C GLY A 255 7.49 -12.50 10.37
N ALA A 256 7.67 -11.34 9.73
CA ALA A 256 6.56 -10.49 9.35
C ALA A 256 5.85 -11.08 8.12
N VAL A 257 4.65 -11.64 8.31
CA VAL A 257 3.84 -12.27 7.25
C VAL A 257 2.92 -11.24 6.60
N VAL A 258 2.46 -10.27 7.38
CA VAL A 258 1.73 -9.11 6.88
C VAL A 258 2.44 -7.86 7.36
N ILE A 259 2.79 -6.97 6.44
CA ILE A 259 3.30 -5.64 6.74
C ILE A 259 2.34 -4.59 6.21
N GLY A 260 2.24 -3.47 6.90
CA GLY A 260 1.41 -2.37 6.42
C GLY A 260 1.54 -1.09 7.24
N GLY A 261 0.88 -0.04 6.76
CA GLY A 261 1.03 1.33 7.23
C GLY A 261 0.68 2.33 6.13
N GLY A 262 1.25 3.54 6.19
CA GLY A 262 1.13 4.54 5.12
C GLY A 262 0.29 5.77 5.45
N ALA A 263 -0.67 5.71 6.38
CA ALA A 263 -1.30 6.92 6.91
C ALA A 263 -0.26 7.72 7.75
N GLY A 264 0.52 8.57 7.10
CA GLY A 264 1.65 9.31 7.67
C GLY A 264 3.04 8.68 7.42
N THR A 265 3.16 7.62 6.62
CA THR A 265 4.49 7.12 6.21
C THR A 265 4.98 7.95 5.02
N VAL A 266 6.18 8.51 5.15
CA VAL A 266 6.80 9.30 4.08
C VAL A 266 7.50 8.32 3.12
N PHE A 267 6.80 7.85 2.09
CA PHE A 267 7.49 7.29 0.93
C PHE A 267 7.96 8.48 0.11
N GLN A 268 9.24 8.85 0.30
CA GLN A 268 9.87 9.78 -0.62
C GLN A 268 10.02 9.08 -1.97
N CYS A 269 9.96 9.85 -3.03
CA CYS A 269 10.48 9.49 -4.34
C CYS A 269 11.86 10.16 -4.49
N GLY A 270 12.72 9.63 -5.36
CA GLY A 270 14.05 10.19 -5.57
C GLY A 270 15.12 9.86 -4.52
N GLU A 271 14.85 8.96 -3.56
CA GLU A 271 15.93 8.39 -2.74
C GLU A 271 16.82 7.44 -3.58
N PRO A 272 18.06 7.14 -3.14
CA PRO A 272 18.93 6.20 -3.83
C PRO A 272 18.23 4.84 -4.10
N GLY A 273 18.00 4.53 -5.38
CA GLY A 273 17.32 3.30 -5.81
C GLY A 273 15.83 3.48 -6.18
N GLN A 274 15.24 4.65 -5.93
CA GLN A 274 13.87 4.98 -6.34
C GLN A 274 13.85 5.81 -7.64
N PRO A 275 12.74 5.76 -8.41
CA PRO A 275 12.55 6.66 -9.52
C PRO A 275 12.46 8.13 -9.06
N PRO A 276 12.84 9.11 -9.92
CA PRO A 276 12.66 10.53 -9.62
C PRO A 276 11.19 10.88 -9.36
N CYS A 277 10.94 11.82 -8.45
CA CYS A 277 9.60 12.38 -8.26
C CYS A 277 9.10 13.05 -9.54
N ASP A 278 7.86 12.77 -9.96
CA ASP A 278 7.18 13.57 -10.98
C ASP A 278 6.78 14.92 -10.36
N PRO A 279 7.33 16.06 -10.85
CA PRO A 279 7.00 17.38 -10.31
C PRO A 279 5.51 17.76 -10.45
N GLY A 280 4.73 17.05 -11.27
CA GLY A 280 3.30 17.31 -11.47
C GLY A 280 2.34 16.47 -10.61
N GLN A 281 2.82 15.45 -9.89
CA GLN A 281 1.98 14.49 -9.16
C GLN A 281 2.11 14.58 -7.64
N VAL A 282 3.11 15.31 -7.14
CA VAL A 282 3.18 15.65 -5.72
C VAL A 282 2.21 16.81 -5.48
N PRO A 283 1.16 16.65 -4.64
CA PRO A 283 0.24 17.75 -4.36
C PRO A 283 1.02 18.98 -3.91
N GLU A 284 0.82 20.12 -4.60
CA GLU A 284 1.50 21.35 -4.19
C GLU A 284 1.15 21.65 -2.73
N PRO A 285 2.13 22.01 -1.89
CA PRO A 285 1.90 22.18 -0.47
C PRO A 285 0.73 23.14 -0.23
N GLY A 286 -0.33 22.69 0.45
CA GLY A 286 -1.46 23.55 0.88
C GLY A 286 -1.05 24.71 1.79
N VAL A 287 0.24 24.79 2.15
CA VAL A 287 0.87 25.93 2.81
C VAL A 287 1.24 27.08 1.88
N LEU A 288 1.21 26.94 0.55
CA LEU A 288 1.46 28.08 -0.35
C LEU A 288 0.50 29.25 -0.08
N PRO A 289 -0.83 29.04 0.08
CA PRO A 289 -1.73 30.07 0.56
C PRO A 289 -1.37 30.62 1.96
N LEU A 290 -0.94 29.76 2.90
CA LEU A 290 -0.60 30.17 4.27
C LEU A 290 0.72 30.96 4.35
N VAL A 291 1.71 30.59 3.56
CA VAL A 291 2.98 31.31 3.38
C VAL A 291 2.69 32.65 2.69
N ALA A 292 1.83 32.67 1.67
CA ALA A 292 1.40 33.91 1.04
C ALA A 292 0.71 34.84 2.08
N ILE A 293 -0.24 34.33 2.86
CA ILE A 293 -0.90 35.08 3.94
C ILE A 293 0.12 35.57 4.98
N GLY A 294 1.06 34.73 5.40
CA GLY A 294 2.13 35.08 6.33
C GLY A 294 3.04 36.19 5.80
N LEU A 295 3.42 36.11 4.52
CA LEU A 295 4.23 37.12 3.84
C LEU A 295 3.47 38.44 3.68
N PHE A 296 2.18 38.40 3.34
CA PHE A 296 1.33 39.60 3.29
C PHE A 296 1.18 40.25 4.67
N GLY A 297 0.99 39.45 5.72
CA GLY A 297 0.94 39.93 7.11
C GLY A 297 2.25 40.57 7.56
N LEU A 298 3.39 39.97 7.21
CA LEU A 298 4.72 40.51 7.50
C LEU A 298 4.96 41.83 6.75
N ALA A 299 4.66 41.87 5.45
CA ALA A 299 4.80 43.07 4.62
C ALA A 299 3.94 44.24 5.14
N TYR A 300 2.70 43.96 5.56
CA TYR A 300 1.81 44.94 6.18
C TYR A 300 2.41 45.50 7.48
N THR A 301 2.93 44.63 8.33
CA THR A 301 3.52 45.01 9.63
C THR A 301 4.79 45.86 9.45
N VAL A 302 5.64 45.52 8.49
CA VAL A 302 6.84 46.30 8.14
C VAL A 302 6.43 47.67 7.60
N ARG A 303 5.46 47.73 6.68
CA ARG A 303 4.97 49.01 6.13
C ARG A 303 4.47 49.95 7.23
N ARG A 304 3.69 49.44 8.19
CA ARG A 304 3.14 50.25 9.29
C ARG A 304 4.21 50.80 10.25
N ARG A 305 5.35 50.11 10.39
CA ARG A 305 6.43 50.52 11.31
C ARG A 305 7.35 51.59 10.72
N TYR A 306 7.38 51.70 9.39
CA TYR A 306 8.31 52.58 8.64
C TYR A 306 7.60 53.60 7.74
N SER A 307 6.27 53.70 7.83
CA SER A 307 5.47 54.83 7.30
C SER A 307 5.06 55.73 8.44
#